data_AF-A0A7S1R6Z7-F1
#
_entry.id   AF-A0A7S1R6Z7-F1
#
_cell.length_a   1.000
_cell.length_b   1.000
_cell.length_c   1.000
_cell.angle_alpha   90.00
_cell.angle_beta   90.00
_cell.angle_gamma   90.00
#
_symmetry.space_group_name_H-M   'P 1'
#
loop_
_entity.id
_entity.type
_entity.pdbx_description
1 polymer ?
#
loop_
_entity_poly.entity_id
_entity_poly.type
_entity_poly.pdbx_seq_one_letter_code
_entity_poly.pdbx_strand_id
1 'polypeptide(L)'
;RLACAGDGNHRSSIGGLLFQRGASSAAAPLPYSKVLIANRGEIAVRVARACKDLGLDTVGIYAKEDAGSLHVKRVDQAIEVTSATPGPIAPYLDVKEIIQVAKSVGAE
;
A
#
# COMPACT_ATOMS: atom_id res chain seq x y z
N ARG A 1 -35.10 -27.37 42.38
CA ARG A 1 -36.13 -27.95 41.49
C ARG A 1 -36.21 -27.07 40.24
N LEU A 2 -35.97 -27.67 39.05
CA LEU A 2 -36.28 -27.24 37.65
C LEU A 2 -35.98 -25.77 37.25
N ALA A 3 -35.06 -25.44 36.32
CA ALA A 3 -34.94 -25.76 34.88
C ALA A 3 -35.86 -24.93 33.95
N CYS A 4 -35.30 -24.64 32.75
CA CYS A 4 -35.89 -24.10 31.51
C CYS A 4 -35.79 -22.56 31.32
N ALA A 5 -34.88 -22.03 30.50
CA ALA A 5 -34.79 -22.04 29.02
C ALA A 5 -35.71 -21.01 28.35
N GLY A 6 -35.12 -20.16 27.51
CA GLY A 6 -35.82 -19.13 26.74
C GLY A 6 -34.90 -18.42 25.76
N ASP A 7 -34.36 -19.17 24.80
CA ASP A 7 -33.79 -18.64 23.56
C ASP A 7 -34.85 -17.82 22.82
N GLY A 8 -34.64 -16.51 22.73
CA GLY A 8 -35.53 -15.56 22.06
C GLY A 8 -34.85 -14.88 20.88
N ASN A 9 -34.44 -15.68 19.89
CA ASN A 9 -33.95 -15.22 18.60
C ASN A 9 -35.05 -14.46 17.84
N HIS A 10 -35.17 -13.15 18.03
CA HIS A 10 -36.04 -12.29 17.24
C HIS A 10 -35.45 -12.08 15.83
N ARG A 11 -35.68 -13.07 14.95
CA ARG A 11 -35.57 -12.90 13.50
C ARG A 11 -36.77 -12.12 12.99
N SER A 12 -36.59 -10.81 12.83
CA SER A 12 -37.43 -10.01 11.96
C SER A 12 -36.86 -10.10 10.55
N SER A 13 -37.49 -10.92 9.71
CA SER A 13 -37.21 -11.02 8.29
C SER A 13 -37.71 -9.78 7.56
N ILE A 14 -36.79 -8.90 7.16
CA ILE A 14 -37.03 -7.94 6.08
C ILE A 14 -35.72 -7.73 5.33
N GLY A 15 -35.76 -7.96 4.03
CA GLY A 15 -34.61 -8.06 3.15
C GLY A 15 -33.75 -6.79 3.08
N GLY A 16 -32.47 -7.02 2.92
CA GLY A 16 -31.44 -6.01 2.75
C GLY A 16 -30.12 -6.63 3.17
N LEU A 17 -29.39 -7.18 2.21
CA LEU A 17 -28.11 -7.85 2.37
C LEU A 17 -27.25 -7.17 3.45
N LEU A 18 -27.10 -7.82 4.61
CA LEU A 18 -25.99 -7.51 5.50
C LEU A 18 -24.73 -7.85 4.72
N PHE A 19 -24.03 -6.82 4.25
CA PHE A 19 -22.69 -6.94 3.72
C PHE A 19 -21.81 -7.42 4.87
N GLN A 20 -21.79 -8.73 5.09
CA GLN A 20 -20.83 -9.40 5.93
C GLN A 20 -19.47 -8.98 5.37
N ARG A 21 -18.78 -8.08 6.07
CA ARG A 21 -17.33 -7.93 5.90
C ARG A 21 -16.76 -9.31 6.18
N GLY A 22 -16.57 -10.09 5.12
CA GLY A 22 -15.81 -11.32 5.20
C GLY A 22 -14.48 -10.94 5.83
N ALA A 23 -14.22 -11.47 7.03
CA ALA A 23 -12.86 -11.52 7.52
C ALA A 23 -12.05 -12.18 6.40
N SER A 24 -11.11 -11.44 5.84
CA SER A 24 -10.25 -11.96 4.78
C SER A 24 -9.65 -13.26 5.32
N SER A 25 -9.90 -14.36 4.62
CA SER A 25 -9.03 -15.54 4.70
C SER A 25 -7.61 -15.00 4.70
N ALA A 26 -6.81 -15.36 5.70
CA ALA A 26 -5.39 -15.00 5.72
C ALA A 26 -4.84 -15.36 4.34
N ALA A 27 -4.53 -14.35 3.53
CA ALA A 27 -4.04 -14.55 2.20
C ALA A 27 -2.73 -15.35 2.33
N ALA A 28 -2.50 -16.30 1.42
CA ALA A 28 -1.22 -16.99 1.36
C ALA A 28 -0.10 -15.93 1.35
N PRO A 29 1.03 -16.16 2.04
CA PRO A 29 2.11 -15.19 2.10
C PRO A 29 2.51 -14.78 0.69
N LEU A 30 2.57 -13.47 0.42
CA LEU A 30 3.10 -12.97 -0.84
C LEU A 30 4.59 -13.33 -0.93
N PRO A 31 5.12 -13.58 -2.14
CA PRO A 31 6.51 -13.98 -2.33
C PRO A 31 7.52 -12.85 -2.02
N TYR A 32 7.03 -11.67 -1.65
CA TYR A 32 7.81 -10.48 -1.32
C TYR A 32 7.14 -9.75 -0.15
N SER A 33 7.94 -8.93 0.53
CA SER A 33 7.51 -8.18 1.71
C SER A 33 7.63 -6.66 1.54
N LYS A 34 8.44 -6.19 0.59
CA LYS A 34 8.73 -4.76 0.38
C LYS A 34 8.74 -4.39 -1.10
N VAL A 35 8.06 -3.29 -1.44
CA VAL A 35 7.87 -2.82 -2.82
C VAL A 35 8.43 -1.41 -3.00
N LEU A 36 9.26 -1.22 -4.03
CA LEU A 36 9.66 0.12 -4.49
C LEU A 36 8.70 0.63 -5.56
N ILE A 37 8.16 1.82 -5.35
CA ILE A 37 7.24 2.50 -6.26
C ILE A 37 8.02 3.51 -7.10
N ALA A 38 8.46 3.06 -8.29
CA ALA A 38 9.16 3.89 -9.27
C ALA A 38 8.20 4.79 -10.08
N ASN A 39 7.38 5.57 -9.39
CA ASN A 39 6.41 6.47 -10.00
C ASN A 39 6.12 7.68 -9.10
N ARG A 40 5.35 8.65 -9.58
CA ARG A 40 4.97 9.87 -8.85
C ARG A 40 3.47 10.12 -8.88
N GLY A 41 3.03 11.06 -8.04
CA GLY A 41 1.66 11.56 -8.05
C GLY A 41 0.63 10.50 -7.67
N GLU A 42 -0.52 10.56 -8.33
CA GLU A 42 -1.72 9.82 -7.91
C GLU A 42 -1.59 8.29 -8.07
N ILE A 43 -0.87 7.82 -9.08
CA ILE A 43 -0.60 6.38 -9.27
C ILE A 43 0.25 5.83 -8.12
N ALA A 44 1.29 6.57 -7.70
CA ALA A 44 2.12 6.14 -6.58
C ALA A 44 1.29 6.06 -5.27
N VAL A 45 0.36 7.00 -5.06
CA VAL A 45 -0.59 6.96 -3.92
C VAL A 45 -1.50 5.73 -3.99
N ARG A 46 -2.00 5.37 -5.17
CA ARG A 46 -2.86 4.18 -5.34
C ARG A 46 -2.10 2.89 -5.04
N VAL A 47 -0.89 2.74 -5.56
CA VAL A 47 -0.04 1.56 -5.31
C VAL A 47 0.29 1.47 -3.81
N ALA A 48 0.71 2.56 -3.18
CA ALA A 48 1.01 2.57 -1.75
C ALA A 48 -0.19 2.14 -0.88
N ARG A 49 -1.42 2.54 -1.26
CA ARG A 49 -2.65 2.10 -0.58
C ARG A 49 -2.87 0.59 -0.74
N ALA A 50 -2.74 0.07 -1.96
CA ALA A 50 -2.89 -1.36 -2.21
C ALA A 50 -1.84 -2.19 -1.45
N CYS A 51 -0.58 -1.77 -1.45
CA CYS A 51 0.48 -2.41 -0.67
C CYS A 51 0.15 -2.41 0.83
N LYS A 52 -0.36 -1.29 1.37
CA LYS A 52 -0.79 -1.21 2.76
C LYS A 52 -1.92 -2.16 3.10
N ASP A 53 -2.91 -2.30 2.22
CA ASP A 53 -4.03 -3.24 2.40
C ASP A 53 -3.56 -4.71 2.38
N LEU A 54 -2.44 -4.97 1.71
CA LEU A 54 -1.77 -6.28 1.64
C LEU A 54 -0.72 -6.51 2.74
N GLY A 55 -0.45 -5.51 3.60
CA GLY A 55 0.58 -5.60 4.64
C GLY A 55 2.02 -5.57 4.12
N LEU A 56 2.26 -4.97 2.96
CA LEU A 56 3.58 -4.81 2.36
C LEU A 56 4.22 -3.47 2.75
N ASP A 57 5.52 -3.48 2.99
CA ASP A 57 6.32 -2.27 3.19
C ASP A 57 6.51 -1.54 1.86
N THR A 58 6.48 -0.20 1.88
CA THR A 58 6.58 0.61 0.66
C THR A 58 7.73 1.61 0.70
N VAL A 59 8.46 1.68 -0.42
CA VAL A 59 9.49 2.70 -0.67
C VAL A 59 9.10 3.53 -1.89
N GLY A 60 8.92 4.84 -1.72
CA GLY A 60 8.65 5.77 -2.82
C GLY A 60 9.89 6.55 -3.23
N ILE A 61 10.04 6.80 -4.53
CA ILE A 61 11.07 7.72 -5.03
C ILE A 61 10.50 9.11 -5.32
N TYR A 62 11.32 10.14 -5.16
CA TYR A 62 10.94 11.50 -5.56
C TYR A 62 12.11 12.33 -6.10
N ALA A 63 11.81 13.23 -7.03
CA ALA A 63 12.73 14.30 -7.41
C ALA A 63 12.68 15.42 -6.37
N LYS A 64 13.73 16.23 -6.25
CA LYS A 64 13.81 17.35 -5.30
C LYS A 64 12.57 18.26 -5.33
N GLU A 65 12.05 18.54 -6.53
CA GLU A 65 10.88 19.38 -6.75
C GLU A 65 9.58 18.76 -6.19
N ASP A 66 9.57 17.44 -6.02
CA ASP A 66 8.44 16.65 -5.52
C ASP A 66 8.53 16.33 -4.02
N ALA A 67 9.50 16.87 -3.28
CA ALA A 67 9.68 16.59 -1.85
C ALA A 67 8.41 16.85 -0.99
N GLY A 68 7.57 17.80 -1.42
CA GLY A 68 6.30 18.14 -0.76
C GLY A 68 5.08 17.34 -1.23
N SER A 69 5.23 16.52 -2.28
CA SER A 69 4.12 15.86 -2.98
C SER A 69 3.43 14.79 -2.14
N LEU A 70 2.15 14.56 -2.42
CA LEU A 70 1.31 13.66 -1.61
C LEU A 70 1.82 12.21 -1.59
N HIS A 71 2.41 11.73 -2.70
CA HIS A 71 2.89 10.36 -2.78
C HIS A 71 4.08 10.11 -1.84
N VAL A 72 4.94 11.11 -1.63
CA VAL A 72 6.07 11.06 -0.69
C VAL A 72 5.58 10.82 0.74
N LYS A 73 4.45 11.42 1.11
CA LYS A 73 3.84 11.28 2.45
C LYS A 73 3.04 9.99 2.61
N ARG A 74 2.82 9.22 1.53
CA ARG A 74 1.94 8.05 1.55
C ARG A 74 2.67 6.71 1.65
N VAL A 75 3.97 6.71 1.37
CA VAL A 75 4.86 5.55 1.49
C VAL A 75 5.48 5.49 2.88
N ASP A 76 5.99 4.32 3.27
CA ASP A 76 6.62 4.11 4.58
C ASP A 76 8.03 4.71 4.62
N GLN A 77 8.76 4.59 3.51
CA GLN A 77 10.06 5.24 3.30
C GLN A 77 10.05 6.03 1.98
N ALA A 78 10.62 7.23 1.98
CA ALA A 78 10.77 8.03 0.77
C ALA A 78 12.25 8.38 0.52
N ILE A 79 12.71 8.20 -0.73
CA ILE A 79 14.09 8.45 -1.13
C ILE A 79 14.13 9.49 -2.25
N GLU A 80 14.92 10.54 -2.04
CA GLU A 80 15.23 11.52 -3.08
C GLU A 80 16.15 10.85 -4.10
N VAL A 81 15.77 10.91 -5.37
CA VAL A 81 16.57 10.40 -6.49
C VAL A 81 17.16 11.58 -7.23
N THR A 82 18.45 11.49 -7.52
CA THR A 82 19.17 12.48 -8.32
C THR A 82 19.59 11.85 -9.64
N SER A 83 19.51 12.59 -10.74
CA SER A 83 20.05 12.16 -12.03
C SER A 83 21.12 13.13 -12.53
N ALA A 84 22.04 12.63 -13.34
CA ALA A 84 23.02 13.45 -14.04
C ALA A 84 22.37 14.40 -15.06
N THR A 85 21.19 14.01 -15.58
CA THR A 85 20.42 14.87 -16.48
C THR A 85 19.61 15.88 -15.65
N PRO A 86 19.69 17.18 -15.93
CA PRO A 86 18.87 18.17 -15.24
C PRO A 86 17.38 18.02 -15.52
N GLY A 87 16.56 18.42 -14.56
CA GLY A 87 15.12 18.59 -14.72
C GLY A 87 14.28 17.68 -13.81
N PRO A 88 13.02 18.06 -13.56
CA PRO A 88 12.18 17.41 -12.55
C PRO A 88 11.74 15.99 -12.92
N ILE A 89 11.84 15.63 -14.21
CA ILE A 89 11.45 14.32 -14.73
C ILE A 89 12.65 13.36 -14.76
N ALA A 90 13.87 13.89 -14.90
CA ALA A 90 15.06 13.08 -15.10
C ALA A 90 15.31 12.03 -14.00
N PRO A 91 15.13 12.33 -12.70
CA PRO A 91 15.23 11.32 -11.64
C PRO A 91 14.32 10.10 -11.83
N TYR A 92 13.12 10.28 -12.39
CA TYR A 92 12.17 9.20 -12.63
C TYR A 92 12.51 8.35 -13.86
N LEU A 93 13.44 8.81 -14.70
CA LEU A 93 13.91 8.11 -15.89
C LEU A 93 15.30 7.47 -15.70
N ASP A 94 15.93 7.69 -14.55
CA ASP A 94 17.25 7.15 -14.25
C ASP A 94 17.16 5.69 -13.78
N VAL A 95 17.06 4.78 -14.74
CA VAL A 95 16.91 3.34 -14.48
C VAL A 95 18.03 2.79 -13.58
N LYS A 96 19.26 3.29 -13.75
CA LYS A 96 20.40 2.81 -12.96
C LYS A 96 20.23 3.20 -11.51
N GLU A 97 19.91 4.46 -11.24
CA GLU A 97 19.72 4.95 -9.89
C GLU A 97 18.52 4.28 -9.22
N ILE A 98 17.40 4.13 -9.92
CA ILE A 98 16.20 3.45 -9.40
C ILE A 98 16.51 2.00 -8.98
N ILE A 99 17.28 1.26 -9.78
CA ILE A 99 17.70 -0.11 -9.45
C ILE A 99 18.65 -0.12 -8.24
N GLN A 100 19.57 0.85 -8.13
CA GLN A 100 20.46 0.96 -6.97
C GLN A 100 19.66 1.23 -5.70
N VAL A 101 18.71 2.16 -5.75
CA VAL A 101 17.82 2.46 -4.62
C VAL A 101 17.05 1.21 -4.21
N ALA A 102 16.43 0.50 -5.15
CA ALA A 102 15.67 -0.74 -4.86
C ALA A 102 16.53 -1.78 -4.14
N LYS A 103 17.77 -2.01 -4.59
CA LYS A 103 18.72 -2.91 -3.93
C LYS A 103 19.11 -2.42 -2.54
N SER A 104 19.37 -1.13 -2.38
CA SER A 104 19.82 -0.55 -1.11
C SER A 104 18.78 -0.66 0.01
N VAL A 105 17.49 -0.63 -0.34
CA VAL A 105 16.37 -0.73 0.61
C VAL A 105 15.85 -2.16 0.78
N GLY A 106 16.35 -3.10 -0.02
CA GLY A 106 15.87 -4.48 -0.05
C GLY A 106 14.43 -4.60 -0.55
N ALA A 107 14.05 -3.81 -1.56
CA ALA A 107 12.81 -4.02 -2.29
C ALA A 107 12.95 -5.21 -3.24
N GLU A 108 11.86 -5.96 -3.42
CA GLU A 108 11.79 -7.22 -4.16
C GLU A 108 10.94 -7.11 -5.42
#